data_AF-A0AA45V6F6-F1
#
_entry.id   AF-A0AA45V6F6-F1
#
_cell.length_a   1.000
_cell.length_b   1.000
_cell.length_c   1.000
_cell.angle_alpha   90.00
_cell.angle_beta   90.00
_cell.angle_gamma   90.00
#
_symmetry.space_group_name_H-M   'P 1'
#
loop_
_entity.id
_entity.type
_entity.pdbx_description
1 polymer ?
#
loop_
_entity_poly.entity_id
_entity_poly.type
_entity_poly.pdbx_seq_one_letter_code
_entity_poly.pdbx_strand_id
1 'polypeptide(L)' 'MSMAYPMFPLVSAPASYMPVPVDLVQRLASFTLAHPGEPGGLAADEIRHLNLPCGSYGYESEAVDAWLDELAEQLEKR' A
#
# COMPACT_ATOMS: atom_id res chain seq x y z
N MET A 1 -13.10 12.61 2.15
CA MET A 1 -12.13 12.42 1.05
C MET A 1 -12.36 11.06 0.43
N SER A 2 -12.75 11.00 -0.85
CA SER A 2 -12.76 9.73 -1.59
C SER A 2 -11.31 9.34 -1.84
N MET A 3 -10.85 8.28 -1.18
CA MET A 3 -9.59 7.63 -1.51
C MET A 3 -9.76 7.09 -2.94
N ALA A 4 -9.24 7.80 -3.95
CA ALA A 4 -9.17 7.26 -5.30
C ALA A 4 -8.15 6.13 -5.23
N TYR A 5 -8.63 4.89 -5.08
CA TYR A 5 -7.75 3.75 -5.02
C TYR A 5 -6.95 3.70 -6.33
N PRO A 6 -5.60 3.73 -6.26
CA PRO A 6 -4.82 3.58 -7.47
C PRO A 6 -5.16 2.22 -8.07
N MET A 7 -5.69 2.27 -9.29
CA MET A 7 -5.93 1.07 -10.07
C MET A 7 -4.57 0.69 -10.67
N PHE A 8 -3.75 0.00 -9.88
CA PHE A 8 -2.41 -0.39 -10.30
C PHE A 8 -2.47 -1.22 -11.59
N PRO A 9 -1.65 -0.91 -12.59
CA PRO A 9 -1.62 -1.70 -13.81
C PRO A 9 -1.13 -3.12 -13.49
N LEU A 10 -1.90 -4.12 -13.95
CA LEU A 10 -1.48 -5.51 -13.90
C LEU A 10 -0.46 -5.76 -15.00
N VAL A 11 0.77 -6.07 -14.61
CA VAL A 11 1.87 -6.34 -15.51
C VAL A 11 2.42 -7.74 -15.26
N SER A 12 2.92 -8.37 -16.33
CA SER A 12 3.69 -9.60 -16.21
C SER A 12 5.17 -9.24 -16.33
N ALA A 13 5.74 -8.73 -15.23
CA ALA A 13 7.14 -8.39 -15.15
C ALA A 13 7.84 -9.16 -14.01
N PRO A 14 9.14 -9.45 -14.14
CA PRO A 14 9.91 -9.84 -12.97
C PRO A 14 9.88 -8.69 -11.94
N ALA A 15 9.67 -9.04 -10.67
CA ALA A 15 9.53 -8.13 -9.53
C ALA A 15 8.14 -7.48 -9.31
N SER A 16 7.11 -7.81 -10.09
CA SER A 16 5.74 -7.31 -9.85
C SER A 16 5.19 -7.75 -8.50
N TYR A 17 4.56 -6.85 -7.75
CA TYR A 17 3.98 -7.19 -6.46
C TYR A 17 2.69 -7.99 -6.60
N MET A 18 2.50 -9.02 -5.78
CA MET A 18 1.27 -9.79 -5.81
C MET A 18 0.08 -8.89 -5.41
N PRO A 19 -1.08 -9.00 -6.09
CA PRO A 19 -2.22 -8.11 -5.82
C PRO A 19 -2.83 -8.33 -4.43
N VAL A 20 -2.85 -9.58 -3.95
CA VAL A 20 -3.42 -9.94 -2.65
C VAL A 20 -2.79 -9.18 -1.47
N PRO A 21 -1.46 -9.19 -1.26
CA PRO A 21 -0.85 -8.44 -0.17
C PRO A 21 -0.97 -6.93 -0.34
N VAL A 22 -0.92 -6.40 -1.56
CA VAL A 22 -1.13 -4.95 -1.82
C VAL A 22 -2.55 -4.52 -1.42
N ASP A 23 -3.57 -5.31 -1.77
CA ASP A 23 -4.96 -5.04 -1.42
C ASP A 23 -5.20 -5.08 0.10
N LEU A 24 -4.55 -6.01 0.81
CA LEU A 24 -4.60 -6.07 2.27
C LEU A 24 -4.03 -4.82 2.93
N VAL A 25 -2.85 -4.35 2.48
CA VAL A 25 -2.23 -3.12 2.99
C VAL A 25 -3.13 -1.93 2.71
N GLN A 26 -3.69 -1.86 1.51
CA GLN A 26 -4.61 -0.79 1.13
C GLN A 26 -5.81 -0.75 2.08
N ARG A 27 -6.40 -1.90 2.38
CA ARG A 27 -7.55 -2.02 3.29
C ARG A 27 -7.19 -1.62 4.73
N LEU A 28 -6.03 -2.06 5.20
CA LEU A 28 -5.49 -1.68 6.52
C LEU A 28 -5.24 -0.19 6.61
N ALA A 29 -4.68 0.41 5.57
CA ALA A 29 -4.41 1.84 5.52
C ALA A 29 -5.71 2.65 5.46
N SER A 30 -6.71 2.22 4.69
CA SER A 30 -8.04 2.84 4.68
C SER A 30 -8.72 2.77 6.05
N PHE A 31 -8.68 1.60 6.70
CA PHE A 31 -9.20 1.46 8.05
C PHE A 31 -8.47 2.38 9.01
N THR A 32 -7.13 2.37 8.95
CA THR A 32 -6.29 3.21 9.77
C THR A 32 -6.66 4.66 9.58
N LEU A 33 -6.62 5.21 8.37
CA LEU A 33 -6.95 6.60 8.04
C LEU A 33 -8.37 7.01 8.47
N ALA A 34 -9.34 6.10 8.37
CA ALA A 34 -10.72 6.34 8.85
C ALA A 34 -10.83 6.40 10.38
N HIS A 35 -9.94 5.74 11.12
CA HIS A 35 -9.96 5.65 12.58
C HIS A 35 -8.70 6.28 13.23
N PRO A 36 -8.64 7.62 13.38
CA PRO A 36 -7.50 8.30 13.99
C PRO A 36 -7.48 8.11 15.50
N GLY A 37 -6.51 7.34 15.98
CA GLY A 37 -6.29 7.11 17.41
C GLY A 37 -6.38 5.65 17.87
N GLU A 38 -6.67 4.70 16.98
CA GLU A 38 -6.58 3.27 17.30
C GLU A 38 -5.10 2.83 17.35
N PRO A 39 -4.61 2.28 18.48
CA PRO A 39 -3.22 1.84 18.64
C PRO A 39 -2.86 0.57 17.84
N GLY A 40 -3.75 0.11 16.95
CA GLY A 40 -3.52 -1.02 16.04
C GLY A 40 -3.58 -0.65 14.56
N GLY A 41 -3.54 0.65 14.23
CA GLY A 41 -3.47 1.13 12.84
C GLY A 41 -2.08 0.94 12.22
N LEU A 42 -2.05 0.81 10.90
CA LEU A 42 -0.82 0.72 10.11
C LEU A 42 -0.01 2.01 10.24
N ALA A 43 1.24 1.92 10.70
CA ALA A 43 2.12 3.08 10.84
C ALA A 43 2.96 3.32 9.56
N ALA A 44 3.40 4.56 9.35
CA ALA A 44 4.28 4.90 8.23
C ALA A 44 5.60 4.10 8.25
N ASP A 45 6.13 3.82 9.44
CA ASP A 45 7.32 2.97 9.61
C ASP A 45 7.05 1.52 9.14
N GLU A 46 5.89 0.97 9.48
CA GLU A 46 5.51 -0.38 9.03
C GLU A 46 5.34 -0.46 7.52
N ILE A 47 4.83 0.59 6.86
CA ILE A 47 4.74 0.67 5.40
C ILE A 47 6.13 0.61 4.78
N ARG A 48 7.09 1.39 5.31
CA ARG A 48 8.47 1.45 4.81
C ARG A 48 9.25 0.17 5.08
N HIS A 49 8.93 -0.54 6.15
CA HIS A 49 9.49 -1.85 6.48
C HIS A 49 8.73 -3.02 5.86
N LEU A 50 7.61 -2.76 5.17
CA LEU A 50 6.76 -3.79 4.60
C LEU A 50 7.48 -4.50 3.45
N ASN A 51 7.62 -5.83 3.56
CA ASN A 51 8.18 -6.65 2.50
C ASN A 51 7.05 -7.34 1.73
N LEU A 52 6.66 -6.78 0.60
CA LEU A 52 5.65 -7.37 -0.27
C LEU A 52 6.28 -8.48 -1.11
N PRO A 53 5.68 -9.68 -1.16
CA PRO A 53 6.19 -10.74 -2.02
C PRO A 53 6.02 -10.36 -3.49
N CYS A 54 7.15 -10.33 -4.21
CA CYS A 54 7.18 -10.14 -5.65
C CYS A 54 6.95 -11.46 -6.38
N GLY A 55 6.13 -11.43 -7.42
CA GLY A 55 5.88 -12.53 -8.34
C GLY A 55 6.29 -12.19 -9.77
N SER A 56 5.95 -13.09 -10.70
CA SER A 56 6.12 -12.89 -12.15
C SER A 56 4.89 -12.24 -12.81
N TYR A 57 3.80 -12.07 -12.04
CA TYR A 57 2.55 -11.48 -12.48
C TYR A 57 1.86 -10.79 -11.30
N GLY A 58 1.52 -9.52 -11.46
CA GLY A 58 0.89 -8.75 -10.41
C GLY A 58 0.83 -7.27 -10.74
N TYR A 59 0.78 -6.45 -9.70
CA TYR A 59 0.86 -5.01 -9.84
C TYR A 59 2.28 -4.56 -10.15
N GLU A 60 2.38 -3.55 -11.00
CA GLU A 60 3.62 -2.91 -11.36
C GLU A 60 4.30 -2.32 -10.11
N SER A 61 5.58 -2.64 -9.95
CA SER A 61 6.33 -2.39 -8.71
C SER A 61 6.50 -0.91 -8.44
N GLU A 62 6.83 -0.11 -9.45
CA GLU A 62 7.01 1.34 -9.38
C GLU A 62 5.71 2.06 -9.01
N ALA A 63 4.57 1.68 -9.60
CA ALA A 63 3.26 2.23 -9.26
C ALA A 63 2.85 1.90 -7.81
N VAL A 64 3.15 0.69 -7.34
CA VAL A 64 2.90 0.29 -5.95
C VAL A 64 3.85 1.00 -5.00
N ASP A 65 5.13 1.12 -5.34
CA ASP A 65 6.15 1.78 -4.52
C ASP A 65 5.83 3.27 -4.33
N ALA A 66 5.49 3.97 -5.41
CA ALA A 66 5.03 5.36 -5.36
C ALA A 66 3.77 5.53 -4.48
N TRP A 67 2.84 4.58 -4.56
CA TRP A 67 1.66 4.61 -3.69
C TRP A 67 2.00 4.36 -2.22
N LEU A 68 2.92 3.43 -1.91
CA LEU A 68 3.36 3.17 -0.53
C LEU A 68 4.03 4.42 0.07
N ASP A 69 4.84 5.14 -0.71
CA ASP A 69 5.48 6.38 -0.26
C ASP A 69 4.44 7.47 0.07
N GLU A 70 3.49 7.71 -0.84
CA GLU A 70 2.37 8.65 -0.63
C GLU A 70 1.49 8.24 0.57
N LEU A 71 1.31 6.93 0.78
CA LEU A 71 0.54 6.39 1.91
C LEU A 71 1.29 6.62 3.23
N ALA A 72 2.59 6.37 3.26
CA ALA A 72 3.45 6.62 4.41
C ALA A 72 3.43 8.13 4.76
N GLU A 73 3.56 9.02 3.77
CA GLU A 73 3.47 10.47 3.99
C GLU A 73 2.12 10.88 4.58
N GLN A 74 1.01 10.32 4.11
CA GLN A 74 -0.32 10.61 4.65
C GLN A 74 -0.48 10.11 6.09
N LEU A 75 0.11 8.96 6.42
CA LEU A 75 0.11 8.42 7.78
C LEU A 75 1.02 9.23 8.72
N GLU A 76 2.11 9.82 8.22
CA GLU A 76 2.96 10.73 9.01
C GLU A 76 2.34 12.12 9.23
N LYS A 77 1.58 12.63 8.25
CA LYS A 77 0.89 13.93 8.33
C LYS A 77 -0.40 13.89 9.15
N ARG A 78 -0.71 12.74 9.75
CA ARG A 78 -1.91 12.46 10.52
C ARG A 78 -1.79 12.94 11.97
#